data_AF-A0A1V6GKG4-F1
#
_entry.id   AF-A0A1V6GKG4-F1
#
_cell.length_a   1.000
_cell.length_b   1.000
_cell.length_c   1.000
_cell.angle_alpha   90.00
_cell.angle_beta   90.00
_cell.angle_gamma   90.00
#
_symmetry.space_group_name_H-M   'P 1'
#
loop_
_entity.id
_entity.type
_entity.pdbx_description
1 polymer ?
#
loop_
_entity_poly.entity_id
_entity_poly.type
_entity_poly.pdbx_seq_one_letter_code
_entity_poly.pdbx_strand_id
1 'polypeptide(L)'
;MKLPIPIDSLLNGKAVEWERLEFKEGWNPLDVLHTLCEFANDFHNLGGGYIVVGVPGKPTSRRQKYRLTSKGQSVLSDCRQKGSNG
;
A
#
# COMPACT_ATOMS: atom_id res chain seq x y z
N MET A 1 11.45 0.33 -23.57
CA MET A 1 12.40 0.71 -22.50
C MET A 1 12.34 -0.36 -21.42
N LYS A 2 13.49 -0.85 -20.93
CA LYS A 2 13.55 -1.85 -19.85
C LYS A 2 13.74 -1.12 -18.52
N LEU A 3 12.94 -1.44 -17.52
CA LEU A 3 13.11 -0.86 -16.18
C LEU A 3 14.48 -1.30 -15.60
N PRO A 4 15.20 -0.42 -14.88
CA PRO A 4 16.47 -0.79 -14.22
C PRO A 4 16.33 -1.97 -13.25
N ILE A 5 15.14 -2.11 -12.63
CA ILE A 5 14.78 -3.25 -11.79
C ILE A 5 13.55 -3.95 -12.41
N PRO A 6 13.57 -5.29 -12.57
CA PRO A 6 12.40 -6.03 -13.02
C PRO A 6 11.21 -5.85 -12.08
N ILE A 7 10.02 -5.61 -12.64
CA ILE A 7 8.81 -5.37 -11.84
C ILE A 7 8.47 -6.57 -10.94
N ASP A 8 8.69 -7.80 -11.42
CA ASP A 8 8.46 -9.02 -10.64
C ASP A 8 9.31 -9.06 -9.37
N SER A 9 10.55 -8.57 -9.44
CA SER A 9 11.45 -8.52 -8.29
C SER A 9 11.01 -7.49 -7.26
N LEU A 10 10.39 -6.38 -7.70
CA LEU A 10 9.81 -5.37 -6.81
C LEU A 10 8.54 -5.89 -6.13
N LEU A 11 7.63 -6.51 -6.89
CA LEU A 11 6.37 -7.05 -6.36
C LEU A 11 6.59 -8.15 -5.32
N ASN A 12 7.68 -8.91 -5.45
CA ASN A 12 8.05 -9.96 -4.51
C ASN A 12 9.02 -9.50 -3.40
N GLY A 13 9.38 -8.21 -3.35
CA GLY A 13 10.29 -7.66 -2.33
C GLY A 13 11.70 -8.27 -2.34
N LYS A 14 12.15 -8.80 -3.47
CA LYS A 14 13.47 -9.47 -3.60
C LYS A 14 14.60 -8.53 -4.00
N ALA A 15 14.26 -7.40 -4.64
CA ALA A 15 15.25 -6.47 -5.18
C ALA A 15 15.60 -5.32 -4.23
N VAL A 16 14.70 -4.97 -3.31
CA VAL A 16 14.85 -3.84 -2.39
C VAL A 16 14.12 -4.12 -1.07
N GLU A 17 14.60 -3.51 0.00
CA GLU A 17 14.01 -3.61 1.33
C GLU A 17 12.54 -3.15 1.34
N TRP A 18 11.71 -3.81 2.14
CA TRP A 18 10.26 -3.58 2.16
C TRP A 18 9.88 -2.17 2.60
N GLU A 19 10.72 -1.53 3.43
CA GLU A 19 10.56 -0.15 3.92
C GLU A 19 10.68 0.89 2.79
N ARG A 20 11.23 0.49 1.63
CA ARG A 20 11.40 1.33 0.44
C ARG A 20 10.35 1.04 -0.63
N LEU A 21 9.39 0.16 -0.35
CA LEU A 21 8.34 -0.25 -1.28
C LEU A 21 6.98 0.18 -0.78
N GLU A 22 6.30 0.99 -1.59
CA GLU A 22 4.89 1.31 -1.37
C GLU A 22 4.05 0.75 -2.52
N PHE A 23 2.95 0.06 -2.18
CA PHE A 23 2.01 -0.49 -3.14
C PHE A 23 0.64 0.18 -2.98
N LYS A 24 0.08 0.67 -4.08
CA LYS A 24 -1.25 1.29 -4.10
C LYS A 24 -2.11 0.64 -5.17
N GLU A 25 -3.39 0.39 -4.87
CA GLU A 25 -4.33 -0.17 -5.83
C GLU A 25 -4.67 0.81 -6.97
N GLY A 26 -4.77 2.11 -6.67
CA GLY A 26 -5.14 3.13 -7.64
C GLY A 26 -4.31 4.40 -7.52
N TRP A 27 -4.45 5.28 -8.52
CA TRP A 27 -3.81 6.58 -8.53
C TRP A 27 -4.62 7.59 -7.70
N ASN A 28 -4.04 8.02 -6.58
CA ASN A 28 -4.52 9.16 -5.79
C ASN A 28 -3.38 10.19 -5.68
N PRO A 29 -3.49 11.37 -6.33
CA PRO A 29 -2.41 12.35 -6.38
C PRO A 29 -1.89 12.77 -5.01
N LEU A 30 -2.77 12.99 -4.04
CA LEU A 30 -2.38 13.45 -2.71
C LEU A 30 -1.64 12.35 -1.94
N ASP A 31 -2.14 11.12 -2.00
CA ASP A 31 -1.55 9.98 -1.30
C ASP A 31 -0.19 9.59 -1.90
N VAL A 32 -0.06 9.64 -3.24
CA VAL A 32 1.22 9.41 -3.93
C VAL A 32 2.23 10.52 -3.61
N LEU A 33 1.82 11.79 -3.66
CA LEU A 33 2.69 12.93 -3.33
C LEU A 33 3.20 12.83 -1.89
N HIS A 34 2.33 12.44 -0.97
CA HIS A 34 2.69 12.19 0.41
C HIS A 34 3.78 11.13 0.54
N THR A 35 3.59 9.94 -0.05
CA THR A 35 4.61 8.88 -0.05
C THR A 35 5.92 9.38 -0.68
N LEU A 36 5.83 10.14 -1.78
CA LEU A 36 7.00 10.72 -2.44
C LEU A 36 7.78 11.66 -1.51
N CYS A 37 7.09 12.55 -0.78
CA CYS A 37 7.73 13.44 0.19
C CYS A 37 8.39 12.67 1.35
N GLU A 38 7.81 11.55 1.78
CA GLU A 38 8.40 10.70 2.82
C GLU A 38 9.67 9.99 2.35
N PHE A 39 9.66 9.46 1.13
CA PHE A 39 10.87 8.92 0.52
C PHE A 39 11.92 10.00 0.23
N ALA A 40 11.50 11.22 -0.10
CA ALA A 40 12.41 12.35 -0.31
C ALA A 40 13.01 12.89 0.99
N ASN A 41 12.26 12.85 2.09
CA ASN A 41 12.76 13.24 3.42
C ASN A 41 13.81 12.25 3.94
N ASP A 42 13.80 11.01 3.47
CA ASP A 42 14.82 9.97 3.65
C ASP A 42 15.49 9.96 5.05
N PHE A 43 14.70 10.03 6.12
CA PHE A 43 15.22 10.12 7.50
C PHE A 43 16.13 8.94 7.88
N HIS A 44 15.94 7.79 7.23
CA HIS A 44 16.75 6.59 7.42
C HIS A 44 17.92 6.49 6.42
N ASN A 45 18.11 7.49 5.56
CA ASN A 45 19.16 7.61 4.55
C ASN A 45 19.29 6.34 3.67
N LEU A 46 18.14 5.79 3.27
CA LEU A 46 18.01 4.57 2.47
C LEU A 46 18.15 4.86 0.97
N GLY A 47 18.13 6.13 0.55
CA GLY A 47 18.25 6.57 -0.84
C GLY A 47 16.93 6.53 -1.61
N GLY A 48 15.81 6.87 -0.96
CA GLY A 48 14.47 6.94 -1.55
C GLY A 48 13.75 5.59 -1.68
N GLY A 49 12.76 5.48 -2.57
CA GLY A 49 11.93 4.26 -2.68
C GLY A 49 11.09 4.17 -3.97
N TYR A 50 10.36 3.06 -4.11
CA TYR A 50 9.48 2.78 -5.24
C TYR A 50 8.02 2.85 -4.83
N ILE A 51 7.21 3.52 -5.64
CA ILE A 51 5.76 3.52 -5.54
C ILE A 51 5.22 2.73 -6.73
N VAL A 52 4.56 1.61 -6.47
CA VAL A 52 3.94 0.77 -7.49
C VAL A 52 2.43 0.93 -7.41
N VAL A 53 1.84 1.45 -8.47
CA VAL A 53 0.40 1.75 -8.57
C VAL A 53 -0.28 0.69 -9.45
N GLY A 54 -1.50 0.31 -9.11
CA GLY A 54 -2.26 -0.71 -9.83
C GLY A 54 -2.16 -2.11 -9.21
N VAL A 55 -1.72 -2.23 -7.95
CA VAL A 55 -1.61 -3.53 -7.27
C VAL A 55 -2.92 -3.84 -6.53
N PRO A 56 -3.74 -4.78 -7.02
CA PRO A 56 -5.07 -5.04 -6.46
C PRO A 56 -5.01 -5.56 -5.02
N GLY A 57 -6.00 -5.19 -4.21
CA GLY A 57 -6.08 -5.61 -2.81
C GLY A 57 -5.07 -4.93 -1.88
N LYS A 58 -4.40 -3.86 -2.33
CA LYS A 58 -3.51 -3.03 -1.51
C LYS A 58 -4.16 -1.69 -1.20
N PRO A 59 -4.12 -1.26 0.07
CA PRO A 59 -4.76 -0.02 0.49
C PRO A 59 -4.23 1.22 -0.25
N THR A 60 -5.08 2.20 -0.50
CA THR A 60 -4.75 3.47 -1.17
C THR A 60 -4.55 4.62 -0.18
N SER A 61 -4.12 4.32 1.06
CA SER A 61 -4.05 5.29 2.15
C SER A 61 -2.94 4.99 3.15
N ARG A 62 -2.18 6.05 3.50
CA ARG A 62 -1.20 6.12 4.60
C ARG A 62 -1.66 5.60 5.99
N ARG A 63 -2.96 5.40 6.22
CA ARG A 63 -3.50 4.91 7.51
C ARG A 63 -3.89 3.43 7.52
N GLN A 64 -3.76 2.70 6.42
CA GLN A 64 -4.27 1.32 6.35
C GLN A 64 -3.21 0.27 6.70
N LYS A 65 -2.89 0.17 8.00
CA LYS A 65 -2.58 -1.11 8.64
C LYS A 65 -3.88 -1.68 9.22
N TYR A 66 -4.62 -2.50 8.49
CA TYR A 66 -5.44 -3.55 9.13
C TYR A 66 -5.59 -4.77 8.20
N ARG A 67 -4.83 -5.83 8.49
CA ARG A 67 -5.32 -7.19 8.23
C ARG A 67 -6.35 -7.46 9.32
N LEU A 68 -7.62 -7.52 8.97
CA LEU A 68 -8.67 -7.85 9.95
C LEU A 68 -8.40 -9.26 10.50
N THR A 69 -8.41 -9.40 11.82
CA THR A 69 -8.48 -10.71 12.46
C THR A 69 -9.80 -11.38 12.10
N SER A 70 -9.90 -12.70 12.22
CA SER A 70 -11.16 -13.42 11.94
C SER A 70 -12.35 -12.84 12.72
N LYS A 71 -12.10 -12.33 13.94
CA LYS A 71 -13.10 -11.62 14.75
C LYS A 71 -13.46 -10.25 14.17
N GLY A 72 -12.47 -9.50 13.68
CA GLY A 72 -12.69 -8.22 12.98
C GLY A 72 -13.51 -8.38 11.70
N GLN A 73 -13.33 -9.50 10.98
CA GLN A 73 -14.15 -9.83 9.81
C GLN A 73 -15.60 -10.14 10.20
N SER A 74 -15.82 -10.90 11.27
CA SER A 74 -17.15 -11.22 11.79
C SER A 74 -17.93 -9.97 12.23
N VAL A 75 -17.29 -9.04 12.95
CA VAL A 75 -17.95 -7.80 13.38
C VAL A 75 -18.34 -6.93 12.18
N LEU A 76 -17.50 -6.92 11.13
CA LEU A 76 -17.79 -6.17 9.91
C LEU A 76 -18.96 -6.79 9.13
N SER A 77 -19.08 -8.12 9.07
CA SER A 77 -20.23 -8.77 8.45
C SER A 77 -21.53 -8.47 9.20
N ASP A 78 -21.49 -8.46 10.53
CA ASP A 78 -22.68 -8.21 11.36
C ASP A 78 -23.18 -6.77 11.21
N CYS A 79 -22.27 -5.80 11.18
CA CYS A 79 -22.62 -4.40 10.95
C CYS A 79 -23.22 -4.16 9.55
N ARG A 80 -22.76 -4.90 8.53
CA ARG A 80 -23.32 -4.78 7.16
C ARG A 80 -24.75 -5.33 7.05
N GLN A 81 -25.07 -6.41 7.76
CA GLN A 81 -26.41 -6.99 7.71
C GLN A 81 -27.45 -6.12 8.44
N LYS A 82 -27.05 -5.44 9.53
CA LYS A 82 -27.95 -4.54 10.27
C LYS A 82 -28.37 -3.29 9.48
N GLY A 83 -27.60 -2.88 8.48
CA GLY A 83 -27.93 -1.74 7.61
C GLY A 83 -28.89 -2.04 6.46
N SER A 84 -29.25 -3.31 6.22
CA SER A 84 -30.11 -3.73 5.10
C SER A 84 -31.55 -4.06 5.52
N ASN A 85 -31.84 -4.06 6.82
CA ASN A 85 -33.17 -4.37 7.38
C ASN A 85 -33.86 -3.12 7.97
N GLY A 86 -33.59 -1.94 7.41
CA GLY A 86 -34.23 -0.68 7.76
C GLY A 86 -34.93 -0.05 6.57
#